data_AF-A0A0D2QJW4-F1
#
_entry.id   AF-A0A0D2QJW4-F1
#
_cell.length_a   1.000
_cell.length_b   1.000
_cell.length_c   1.000
_cell.angle_alpha   90.00
_cell.angle_beta   90.00
_cell.angle_gamma   90.00
#
_symmetry.space_group_name_H-M   'P 1'
#
loop_
_entity.id
_entity.type
_entity.pdbx_description
1 polymer ?
#
loop_
_entity_poly.entity_id
_entity_poly.type
_entity_poly.pdbx_seq_one_letter_code
_entity_poly.pdbx_strand_id
1 'polypeptide(L)'
;MAVLNLPRIFYYSKESLGPRFLAKSSPHKVKVIFFSKTGERATPAIRQAARDYWNYATFACVLWREEEFSVWWNTFGVESAPAVVFLKDPGLKPLVYHGSVNDSWFLDVLEQNKQQELPQLRSLTSEELGCDARGYSRAGRDTLTWYCAILAGRLGPELDSMRETMRRVQETLSKSSELKAASEDEHSITAAVALKSKRLTLSWLDGETQK
;
A
#
# COMPACT_ATOMS: atom_id res chain seq x y z
N MET A 1 28.70 -20.91 -8.64
CA MET A 1 27.92 -20.41 -7.49
C MET A 1 27.69 -18.92 -7.70
N ALA A 2 26.50 -18.50 -8.15
CA ALA A 2 26.17 -17.09 -8.29
C ALA A 2 25.77 -16.55 -6.91
N VAL A 3 26.55 -15.63 -6.35
CA VAL A 3 26.14 -14.89 -5.16
C VAL A 3 24.95 -14.02 -5.59
N LEU A 4 23.74 -14.40 -5.17
CA LEU A 4 22.55 -13.59 -5.41
C LEU A 4 22.76 -12.25 -4.69
N ASN A 5 22.98 -11.17 -5.46
CA ASN A 5 23.11 -9.81 -4.96
C ASN A 5 21.75 -9.29 -4.48
N LEU A 6 21.24 -9.88 -3.39
CA LEU A 6 19.97 -9.50 -2.78
C LEU A 6 20.14 -8.24 -1.92
N PRO A 7 19.15 -7.34 -1.89
CA PRO A 7 19.22 -6.14 -1.06
C PRO A 7 19.35 -6.50 0.43
N ARG A 8 20.05 -5.65 1.18
CA ARG A 8 20.11 -5.76 2.63
C ARG A 8 18.93 -4.99 3.23
N ILE A 9 18.19 -5.63 4.13
CA ILE A 9 17.15 -4.99 4.94
C ILE A 9 17.77 -4.63 6.29
N PHE A 10 17.62 -3.37 6.68
CA PHE A 10 18.29 -2.82 7.86
C PHE A 10 17.38 -2.86 9.08
N TYR A 11 18.03 -3.03 10.23
CA TYR A 11 17.39 -2.86 11.53
C TYR A 11 17.37 -1.39 11.94
N TYR A 12 16.26 -0.97 12.52
CA TYR A 12 16.06 0.35 13.09
C TYR A 12 15.61 0.24 14.55
N SER A 13 16.01 1.22 15.36
CA SER A 13 15.52 1.46 16.71
C SER A 13 14.31 2.40 16.68
N LYS A 14 13.64 2.58 17.82
CA LYS A 14 12.55 3.57 17.96
C LYS A 14 12.96 4.99 17.57
N GLU A 15 14.21 5.39 17.82
CA GLU A 15 14.72 6.72 17.47
C GLU A 15 15.06 6.85 15.98
N SER A 16 15.44 5.75 15.33
CA SER A 16 15.94 5.78 13.94
C SER A 16 14.91 5.39 12.90
N LEU A 17 13.87 4.63 13.26
CA LEU A 17 12.85 4.17 12.31
C LEU A 17 12.12 5.34 11.63
N GLY A 18 11.68 6.34 12.40
CA GLY A 18 11.03 7.53 11.87
C GLY A 18 11.92 8.32 10.89
N PRO A 19 13.03 8.93 11.36
CA PRO A 19 13.83 9.84 10.54
C PRO A 19 14.66 9.15 9.46
N ARG A 20 15.04 7.87 9.64
CA ARG A 20 15.93 7.18 8.67
C ARG A 20 15.20 6.26 7.71
N PHE A 21 14.03 5.76 8.06
CA PHE A 21 13.25 4.87 7.20
C PHE A 21 11.95 5.52 6.74
N LEU A 22 11.05 5.89 7.66
CA LEU A 22 9.72 6.40 7.28
C LEU A 22 9.82 7.69 6.46
N ALA A 23 10.60 8.68 6.94
CA ALA A 23 10.75 9.97 6.28
C ALA A 23 11.54 9.91 4.96
N LYS A 24 12.41 8.91 4.77
CA LYS A 24 13.25 8.76 3.57
C LYS A 24 12.66 7.82 2.53
N SER A 25 11.69 6.99 2.92
CA SER A 25 11.01 6.09 1.99
C SER A 25 10.20 6.88 0.96
N SER A 26 10.13 6.38 -0.28
CA SER A 26 9.34 7.03 -1.33
C SER A 26 7.85 7.10 -0.91
N PRO A 27 7.17 8.25 -1.06
CA PRO A 27 5.81 8.43 -0.56
C PRO A 27 4.79 7.43 -1.11
N HIS A 28 4.99 6.97 -2.34
CA HIS A 28 4.13 6.03 -3.06
C HIS A 28 4.32 4.56 -2.68
N LYS A 29 5.38 4.23 -1.93
CA LYS A 29 5.65 2.85 -1.54
C LYS A 29 4.97 2.51 -0.23
N VAL A 30 4.48 1.29 -0.14
CA VAL A 30 4.04 0.69 1.13
C VAL A 30 5.27 0.38 1.98
N LYS A 31 5.22 0.73 3.27
CA LYS A 31 6.33 0.46 4.18
C LYS A 31 6.02 -0.84 4.92
N VAL A 32 6.88 -1.83 4.77
CA VAL A 32 6.77 -3.15 5.39
C VAL A 32 7.80 -3.26 6.50
N ILE A 33 7.37 -3.45 7.73
CA ILE A 33 8.24 -3.47 8.91
C ILE A 33 8.12 -4.81 9.61
N PHE A 34 9.23 -5.54 9.71
CA PHE A 34 9.32 -6.80 10.44
C PHE A 34 9.78 -6.57 11.87
N PHE A 35 8.97 -6.98 12.83
CA PHE A 35 9.34 -7.00 14.24
C PHE A 35 9.84 -8.39 14.60
N SER A 36 11.08 -8.49 15.08
CA SER A 36 11.71 -9.74 15.51
C SER A 36 12.18 -9.63 16.96
N LYS A 37 12.14 -10.74 17.70
CA LYS A 37 12.69 -10.84 19.06
C LYS A 37 14.20 -11.06 19.08
N THR A 38 14.76 -11.68 18.04
CA THR A 38 16.14 -12.19 18.02
C THR A 38 17.10 -11.26 17.30
N GLY A 39 16.59 -10.39 16.42
CA GLY A 39 17.45 -9.54 15.58
C GLY A 39 18.09 -10.30 14.41
N GLU A 40 17.52 -11.45 14.05
CA GLU A 40 17.99 -12.27 12.94
C GLU A 40 17.95 -11.54 11.60
N ARG A 41 18.88 -11.86 10.70
CA ARG A 41 18.86 -11.24 9.37
C ARG A 41 17.64 -11.73 8.59
N ALA A 42 17.05 -10.83 7.80
CA ALA A 42 15.99 -11.18 6.87
C ALA A 42 16.40 -12.38 5.99
N THR A 43 15.48 -13.33 5.85
CA THR A 43 15.69 -14.56 5.09
C THR A 43 15.98 -14.25 3.61
N PRO A 44 16.62 -15.16 2.85
CA PRO A 44 16.78 -14.99 1.42
C PRO A 44 15.47 -14.71 0.68
N ALA A 45 14.37 -15.36 1.08
CA ALA A 45 13.04 -15.14 0.49
C ALA A 45 12.54 -13.71 0.70
N ILE A 46 12.63 -13.18 1.92
CA ILE A 46 12.25 -11.78 2.22
C ILE A 46 13.12 -10.80 1.42
N ARG A 47 14.42 -11.06 1.30
CA ARG A 47 15.32 -10.19 0.53
C ARG A 47 15.06 -10.27 -0.97
N GLN A 48 14.64 -11.42 -1.47
CA GLN A 48 14.19 -11.60 -2.85
C GLN A 48 12.89 -10.82 -3.09
N ALA A 49 11.90 -10.93 -2.19
CA ALA A 49 10.69 -10.12 -2.23
C ALA A 49 11.02 -8.60 -2.21
N ALA A 50 11.99 -8.17 -1.41
CA ALA A 50 12.41 -6.77 -1.38
C ALA A 50 12.99 -6.26 -2.71
N ARG A 51 13.58 -7.15 -3.50
CA ARG A 51 14.04 -6.85 -4.86
C ARG A 51 12.87 -6.81 -5.84
N ASP A 52 12.02 -7.84 -5.81
CA ASP A 52 10.94 -8.00 -6.79
C ASP A 52 9.85 -6.93 -6.63
N TYR A 53 9.57 -6.55 -5.38
CA TYR A 53 8.59 -5.53 -5.03
C TYR A 53 9.21 -4.14 -4.81
N TRP A 54 10.45 -3.92 -5.25
CA TRP A 54 11.16 -2.65 -5.03
C TRP A 54 10.34 -1.43 -5.48
N ASN A 55 9.56 -1.55 -6.56
CA ASN A 55 8.73 -0.46 -7.08
C ASN A 55 7.47 -0.15 -6.26
N TYR A 56 7.06 -1.07 -5.39
CA TYR A 56 5.80 -1.05 -4.65
C TYR A 56 6.01 -0.88 -3.15
N ALA A 57 7.07 -1.48 -2.60
CA ALA A 57 7.30 -1.55 -1.17
C ALA A 57 8.75 -1.25 -0.77
N THR A 58 8.91 -0.80 0.48
CA THR A 58 10.21 -0.67 1.15
C THR A 58 10.17 -1.42 2.47
N PHE A 59 11.30 -2.03 2.84
CA PHE A 59 11.36 -2.98 3.95
C PHE A 59 12.29 -2.49 5.05
N ALA A 60 11.90 -2.72 6.29
CA ALA A 60 12.69 -2.47 7.49
C ALA A 60 12.52 -3.61 8.49
N CYS A 61 13.51 -3.78 9.36
CA CYS A 61 13.41 -4.63 10.53
C CYS A 61 13.48 -3.78 11.81
N VAL A 62 12.83 -4.24 12.86
CA VAL A 62 12.88 -3.68 14.21
C VAL A 62 13.12 -4.82 15.18
N LEU A 63 14.07 -4.61 16.09
CA LEU A 63 14.28 -5.53 17.21
C LEU A 63 13.26 -5.14 18.29
N TRP A 64 12.22 -5.95 18.44
CA TRP A 64 11.18 -5.71 19.43
C TRP A 64 11.70 -6.06 20.83
N ARG A 65 11.54 -5.13 21.77
CA ARG A 65 11.87 -5.30 23.18
C ARG A 65 10.65 -4.96 24.02
N GLU A 66 10.46 -5.71 25.09
CA GLU A 66 9.34 -5.51 26.01
C GLU A 66 9.34 -4.12 26.64
N GLU A 67 10.54 -3.57 26.93
CA GLU A 67 10.76 -2.19 27.39
C GLU A 67 10.18 -1.13 26.45
N GLU A 68 10.03 -1.45 25.16
CA GLU A 68 9.55 -0.56 24.12
C GLU A 68 8.12 -0.90 23.66
N PHE A 69 7.44 -1.84 24.34
CA PHE A 69 6.09 -2.28 24.01
C PHE A 69 5.13 -1.10 23.82
N SER A 70 5.12 -0.14 24.74
CA SER A 70 4.21 1.00 24.69
C SER A 70 4.40 1.85 23.43
N VAL A 71 5.64 2.00 22.95
CA VAL A 71 5.95 2.74 21.72
C VAL A 71 5.42 1.98 20.51
N TRP A 72 5.68 0.68 20.42
CA TRP A 72 5.30 -0.14 19.27
C TRP A 72 3.79 -0.40 19.20
N TRP A 73 3.14 -0.58 20.36
CA TRP A 73 1.70 -0.69 20.47
C TRP A 73 1.00 0.61 20.06
N ASN A 74 1.40 1.76 20.62
CA ASN A 74 0.74 3.03 20.32
C ASN A 74 0.97 3.50 18.89
N THR A 75 2.16 3.24 18.32
CA THR A 75 2.51 3.71 16.98
C THR A 75 1.98 2.78 15.88
N PHE A 76 2.10 1.47 16.08
CA PHE A 76 1.83 0.49 15.04
C PHE A 76 0.78 -0.56 15.39
N GLY A 77 0.34 -0.64 16.65
CA GLY A 77 -0.53 -1.73 17.12
C GLY A 77 0.22 -3.05 17.29
N VAL A 78 1.55 -3.03 17.48
CA VAL A 78 2.34 -4.25 17.63
C VAL A 78 2.40 -4.66 19.10
N GLU A 79 1.59 -5.66 19.46
CA GLU A 79 1.54 -6.21 20.83
C GLU A 79 2.77 -7.07 21.17
N SER A 80 3.21 -7.88 20.22
CA SER A 80 4.32 -8.80 20.41
C SER A 80 4.99 -9.13 19.08
N ALA A 81 6.25 -9.55 19.15
CA ALA A 81 6.98 -10.12 18.04
C ALA A 81 7.00 -11.67 18.10
N PRO A 82 7.07 -12.37 16.94
CA PRO A 82 7.18 -11.83 15.59
C PRO A 82 5.90 -11.16 15.08
N ALA A 83 6.06 -10.08 14.30
CA ALA A 83 4.96 -9.39 13.62
C ALA A 83 5.42 -8.70 12.33
N VAL A 84 4.48 -8.49 11.40
CA VAL A 84 4.69 -7.73 10.16
C VAL A 84 3.69 -6.59 10.10
N VAL A 85 4.19 -5.38 9.86
CA VAL A 85 3.38 -4.17 9.75
C VAL A 85 3.42 -3.64 8.33
N PHE A 86 2.26 -3.33 7.76
CA PHE A 86 2.10 -2.64 6.49
C PHE A 86 1.57 -1.22 6.73
N LEU A 87 2.34 -0.22 6.29
CA LEU A 87 1.95 1.18 6.27
C LEU A 87 1.65 1.58 4.82
N LYS A 88 0.36 1.62 4.48
CA LYS A 88 -0.10 1.93 3.12
C LYS A 88 -0.06 3.42 2.83
N ASP A 89 -0.83 4.19 3.58
CA ASP A 89 -0.97 5.63 3.37
C ASP A 89 -0.79 6.44 4.67
N PRO A 90 -0.36 7.70 4.59
CA PRO A 90 -0.38 8.63 5.72
C PRO A 90 -1.79 8.73 6.32
N GLY A 91 -1.88 8.65 7.65
CA GLY A 91 -3.14 8.78 8.40
C GLY A 91 -4.01 7.52 8.47
N LEU A 92 -3.65 6.43 7.76
CA LEU A 92 -4.34 5.16 7.91
C LEU A 92 -3.78 4.34 9.08
N LYS A 93 -4.67 3.58 9.73
CA LYS A 93 -4.26 2.63 10.76
C LYS A 93 -3.32 1.59 10.14
N PRO A 94 -2.17 1.31 10.76
CA PRO A 94 -1.28 0.24 10.31
C PRO A 94 -1.97 -1.12 10.29
N LEU A 95 -1.67 -1.92 9.27
CA LEU A 95 -2.13 -3.31 9.17
C LEU A 95 -1.06 -4.21 9.79
N VAL A 96 -1.43 -4.94 10.84
CA VAL A 96 -0.50 -5.76 11.64
C VAL A 96 -0.88 -7.22 11.54
N TYR A 97 0.10 -8.06 11.25
CA TYR A 97 0.00 -9.51 11.32
C TYR A 97 0.93 -10.05 12.38
N HIS A 98 0.37 -10.70 13.41
CA HIS A 98 1.13 -11.34 14.47
C HIS A 98 1.43 -12.81 14.17
N GLY A 99 2.55 -13.29 14.67
CA GLY A 99 2.97 -14.68 14.53
C GLY A 99 4.13 -14.85 13.54
N SER A 100 4.63 -16.08 13.47
CA SER A 100 5.71 -16.41 12.55
C SER A 100 5.21 -16.34 11.11
N VAL A 101 6.10 -15.85 10.26
CA VAL A 101 5.83 -15.59 8.85
C VAL A 101 6.31 -16.78 8.05
N ASN A 102 5.40 -17.49 7.39
CA ASN A 102 5.77 -18.43 6.32
C ASN A 102 6.05 -17.63 5.04
N ASP A 103 7.09 -17.98 4.29
CA ASP A 103 7.50 -17.30 3.05
C ASP A 103 6.36 -17.26 2.02
N SER A 104 5.61 -18.36 1.82
CA SER A 104 4.50 -18.37 0.85
C SER A 104 3.37 -17.45 1.28
N TRP A 105 2.97 -17.54 2.56
CA TRP A 105 1.96 -16.68 3.15
C TRP A 105 2.35 -15.20 3.06
N PHE A 106 3.63 -14.89 3.29
CA PHE A 106 4.13 -13.53 3.20
C PHE A 106 4.01 -12.96 1.80
N LEU A 107 4.36 -13.74 0.78
CA LEU A 107 4.25 -13.30 -0.62
C LEU A 107 2.80 -13.03 -0.99
N ASP A 108 1.86 -13.88 -0.56
CA ASP A 108 0.42 -13.67 -0.79
C ASP A 108 -0.08 -12.38 -0.12
N VAL A 109 0.29 -12.16 1.15
CA VAL A 109 -0.09 -10.95 1.89
C VAL A 109 0.58 -9.70 1.32
N LEU A 110 1.85 -9.80 0.91
CA LEU A 110 2.58 -8.71 0.26
C LEU A 110 1.92 -8.34 -1.06
N GLU A 111 1.57 -9.33 -1.90
CA GLU A 111 0.88 -9.09 -3.17
C GLU A 111 -0.45 -8.38 -2.97
N GLN A 112 -1.25 -8.83 -1.98
CA GLN A 112 -2.53 -8.21 -1.64
C GLN A 112 -2.39 -6.78 -1.09
N ASN A 113 -1.24 -6.44 -0.49
CA ASN A 113 -1.01 -5.17 0.20
C ASN A 113 0.12 -4.33 -0.42
N LYS A 114 0.57 -4.65 -1.64
CA LYS A 114 1.69 -3.95 -2.31
C LYS A 114 1.32 -2.52 -2.74
N GLN A 115 0.03 -2.23 -2.85
CA GLN A 115 -0.49 -0.92 -3.23
C GLN A 115 -1.02 -0.15 -2.02
N GLN A 116 -0.95 1.18 -2.11
CA GLN A 116 -1.63 2.09 -1.19
C GLN A 116 -3.15 1.98 -1.37
N GLU A 117 -3.95 2.38 -0.38
CA GLU A 117 -5.42 2.41 -0.53
C GLU A 117 -5.83 3.39 -1.64
N LEU A 118 -5.11 4.52 -1.73
CA LEU A 118 -5.14 5.39 -2.90
C LEU A 118 -3.79 5.29 -3.63
N PRO A 119 -3.69 4.48 -4.69
CA PRO A 119 -2.41 4.23 -5.37
C PRO A 119 -1.94 5.46 -6.14
N GLN A 120 -0.60 5.64 -6.21
CA GLN A 120 -0.01 6.63 -7.09
C GLN A 120 -0.07 6.16 -8.55
N LEU A 121 -0.58 7.02 -9.43
CA LEU A 121 -0.47 6.85 -10.86
C LEU A 121 0.96 7.12 -11.31
N ARG A 122 1.60 6.11 -11.89
CA ARG A 122 2.94 6.15 -12.47
C ARG A 122 2.90 5.41 -13.80
N SER A 123 3.87 5.66 -14.68
CA SER A 123 3.96 4.94 -15.96
C SER A 123 4.05 3.42 -15.79
N LEU A 124 4.65 2.94 -14.68
CA LEU A 124 4.73 1.51 -14.39
C LEU A 124 3.39 0.92 -13.89
N THR A 125 2.55 1.73 -13.24
CA THR A 125 1.31 1.27 -12.60
C THR A 125 0.06 1.63 -13.40
N SER A 126 0.16 2.44 -14.46
CA SER A 126 -0.99 2.94 -15.23
C SER A 126 -1.85 1.82 -15.79
N GLU A 127 -1.24 0.79 -16.38
CA GLU A 127 -1.96 -0.37 -16.93
C GLU A 127 -2.62 -1.19 -15.81
N GLU A 128 -1.88 -1.54 -14.74
CA GLU A 128 -2.40 -2.29 -13.58
C GLU A 128 -3.57 -1.57 -12.89
N LEU A 129 -3.54 -0.24 -12.89
CA LEU A 129 -4.59 0.61 -12.31
C LEU A 129 -5.79 0.83 -13.24
N GLY A 130 -5.72 0.41 -14.51
CA GLY A 130 -6.74 0.73 -15.51
C GLY A 130 -6.81 2.23 -15.83
N CYS A 131 -5.69 2.93 -15.68
CA CYS A 131 -5.54 4.36 -15.95
C CYS A 131 -4.72 4.63 -17.21
N ASP A 132 -4.38 3.59 -17.97
CA ASP A 132 -3.78 3.70 -19.30
C ASP A 132 -4.88 3.80 -20.37
N ALA A 133 -4.86 4.87 -21.15
CA ALA A 133 -5.79 5.08 -22.26
C ALA A 133 -5.65 4.05 -23.39
N ARG A 134 -4.48 3.40 -23.51
CA ARG A 134 -4.23 2.30 -24.47
C ARG A 134 -4.46 0.92 -23.86
N GLY A 135 -4.64 0.88 -22.54
CA GLY A 135 -4.81 -0.35 -21.77
C GLY A 135 -6.28 -0.79 -21.69
N TYR A 136 -6.59 -1.46 -20.60
CA TYR A 136 -7.93 -1.99 -20.33
C TYR A 136 -8.34 -1.67 -18.89
N SER A 137 -9.65 -1.73 -18.65
CA SER A 137 -10.22 -1.58 -17.32
C SER A 137 -9.78 -2.69 -16.37
N ARG A 138 -9.71 -2.40 -15.06
CA ARG A 138 -9.57 -3.43 -14.03
C ARG A 138 -10.77 -4.39 -13.95
N ALA A 139 -11.88 -4.02 -14.60
CA ALA A 139 -13.06 -4.86 -14.80
C ALA A 139 -12.86 -5.96 -15.85
N GLY A 140 -11.80 -5.89 -16.67
CA GLY A 140 -11.51 -6.85 -17.76
C GLY A 140 -11.42 -6.18 -19.13
N ARG A 141 -10.95 -6.94 -20.11
CA ARG A 141 -10.67 -6.45 -21.48
C ARG A 141 -11.91 -6.10 -22.29
N ASP A 142 -13.03 -6.74 -21.98
CA ASP A 142 -14.31 -6.52 -22.71
C ASP A 142 -15.04 -5.25 -22.24
N THR A 143 -14.53 -4.57 -21.21
CA THR A 143 -15.13 -3.34 -20.69
C THR A 143 -14.76 -2.16 -21.59
N LEU A 144 -15.73 -1.67 -22.37
CA LEU A 144 -15.53 -0.58 -23.34
C LEU A 144 -15.43 0.82 -22.70
N THR A 145 -15.94 1.01 -21.48
CA THR A 145 -15.93 2.32 -20.83
C THR A 145 -15.53 2.18 -19.36
N TRP A 146 -14.43 2.82 -19.00
CA TRP A 146 -13.92 2.92 -17.64
C TRP A 146 -13.38 4.32 -17.39
N TYR A 147 -13.18 4.63 -16.12
CA TYR A 147 -12.86 5.95 -15.62
C TYR A 147 -11.65 5.85 -14.70
N CYS A 148 -10.72 6.77 -14.89
CA CYS A 148 -9.65 6.99 -13.93
C CYS A 148 -9.76 8.44 -13.45
N ALA A 149 -10.14 8.63 -12.19
CA ALA A 149 -10.12 9.94 -11.55
C ALA A 149 -8.78 10.12 -10.84
N ILE A 150 -8.09 11.20 -11.20
CA ILE A 150 -6.72 11.46 -10.78
C ILE A 150 -6.71 12.73 -9.95
N LEU A 151 -6.25 12.61 -8.72
CA LEU A 151 -5.90 13.74 -7.87
C LEU A 151 -4.46 14.15 -8.16
N ALA A 152 -4.22 15.29 -8.80
CA ALA A 152 -2.88 15.79 -9.06
C ALA A 152 -2.51 16.92 -8.11
N GLY A 153 -1.28 16.90 -7.60
CA GLY A 153 -0.75 17.98 -6.78
C GLY A 153 0.73 17.81 -6.46
N ARG A 154 1.30 18.81 -5.81
CA ARG A 154 2.67 18.76 -5.28
C ARG A 154 2.67 17.94 -3.99
N LEU A 155 3.69 17.12 -3.78
CA LEU A 155 3.88 16.44 -2.50
C LEU A 155 3.95 17.43 -1.34
N GLY A 156 3.07 17.25 -0.36
CA GLY A 156 2.96 18.13 0.79
C GLY A 156 1.67 17.88 1.58
N PRO A 157 1.48 18.62 2.69
CA PRO A 157 0.32 18.49 3.56
C PRO A 157 -1.02 18.65 2.83
N GLU A 158 -1.09 19.54 1.84
CA GLU A 158 -2.29 19.81 1.06
C GLU A 158 -2.68 18.60 0.21
N LEU A 159 -1.71 18.01 -0.51
CA LEU A 159 -1.97 16.79 -1.28
C LEU A 159 -2.32 15.62 -0.37
N ASP A 160 -1.68 15.48 0.79
CA ASP A 160 -2.03 14.45 1.76
C ASP A 160 -3.46 14.60 2.30
N SER A 161 -3.91 15.83 2.56
CA SER A 161 -5.28 16.12 2.95
C SER A 161 -6.29 15.79 1.83
N MET A 162 -5.95 16.10 0.58
CA MET A 162 -6.78 15.75 -0.57
C MET A 162 -6.83 14.22 -0.80
N ARG A 163 -5.70 13.51 -0.60
CA ARG A 163 -5.64 12.05 -0.67
C ARG A 163 -6.52 11.41 0.40
N GLU A 164 -6.49 11.94 1.62
CA GLU A 164 -7.39 11.51 2.68
C GLU A 164 -8.86 11.72 2.31
N THR A 165 -9.20 12.90 1.77
CA THR A 165 -10.55 13.21 1.30
C THR A 165 -10.99 12.23 0.21
N MET A 166 -10.12 11.93 -0.77
CA MET A 166 -10.42 10.99 -1.83
C MET A 166 -10.63 9.56 -1.31
N ARG A 167 -9.88 9.12 -0.28
CA ARG A 167 -10.14 7.83 0.39
C ARG A 167 -11.51 7.81 1.08
N ARG A 168 -11.93 8.90 1.73
CA ARG A 168 -13.28 9.00 2.31
C ARG A 168 -14.37 8.96 1.24
N VAL A 169 -14.13 9.57 0.07
CA VAL A 169 -15.02 9.45 -1.10
C VAL A 169 -15.09 7.99 -1.56
N GLN A 170 -13.95 7.31 -1.70
CA GLN A 170 -13.89 5.89 -2.05
C GLN A 170 -14.71 5.03 -1.09
N GLU A 171 -14.53 5.24 0.23
CA GLU A 171 -15.27 4.52 1.27
C GLU A 171 -16.79 4.77 1.18
N THR A 172 -17.18 6.02 0.97
CA THR A 172 -18.60 6.41 0.82
C THR A 172 -19.22 5.76 -0.42
N LEU A 173 -18.51 5.77 -1.55
CA LEU A 173 -18.95 5.12 -2.78
C LEU A 173 -19.09 3.61 -2.60
N SER A 174 -18.14 2.95 -1.94
CA SER A 174 -18.20 1.51 -1.63
C SER A 174 -19.43 1.17 -0.78
N LYS A 175 -19.68 1.90 0.32
CA LYS A 175 -20.86 1.69 1.18
C LYS A 175 -22.19 1.95 0.44
N SER A 176 -22.25 3.01 -0.36
CA SER A 176 -23.46 3.34 -1.13
C SER A 176 -23.82 2.24 -2.15
N SER A 177 -22.82 1.53 -2.68
CA SER A 177 -23.04 0.43 -3.60
C SER A 177 -23.58 -0.84 -2.93
N GLU A 178 -23.34 -1.02 -1.63
CA GLU A 178 -23.92 -2.13 -0.85
C GLU A 178 -25.42 -1.90 -0.64
N LEU A 179 -25.82 -0.64 -0.40
CA LEU A 179 -27.22 -0.26 -0.21
C LEU A 179 -28.04 -0.29 -1.51
N LYS A 180 -27.44 0.07 -2.66
CA LYS A 180 -28.12 0.09 -3.97
C LYS A 180 -28.25 -1.28 -4.65
N ALA A 181 -27.61 -2.33 -4.13
CA ALA A 181 -27.85 -3.69 -4.61
C ALA A 181 -29.29 -4.19 -4.33
N ALA A 182 -30.09 -3.41 -3.58
CA ALA A 182 -31.49 -3.68 -3.27
C ALA A 182 -32.52 -2.95 -4.16
N SER A 183 -32.08 -2.11 -5.12
CA SER A 183 -33.00 -1.37 -6.01
C SER A 183 -32.43 -1.31 -7.43
N GLU A 184 -32.97 -2.16 -8.31
CA GLU A 184 -32.68 -2.15 -9.74
C GLU A 184 -33.30 -0.90 -10.37
N ASP A 185 -32.47 0.01 -10.85
CA ASP A 185 -32.86 0.97 -11.88
C ASP A 185 -31.67 1.19 -12.82
N GLU A 186 -31.85 0.79 -14.08
CA GLU A 186 -30.78 0.27 -14.96
C GLU A 186 -30.10 1.32 -15.86
N HIS A 187 -30.43 2.62 -15.73
CA HIS A 187 -30.14 3.59 -16.80
C HIS A 187 -29.14 4.70 -16.46
N SER A 188 -28.46 4.65 -15.30
CA SER A 188 -27.30 5.52 -15.03
C SER A 188 -26.20 4.78 -14.26
N ILE A 189 -25.00 4.68 -14.86
CA ILE A 189 -23.83 4.17 -14.14
C ILE A 189 -23.43 5.24 -13.14
N THR A 190 -23.85 5.08 -11.89
CA THR A 190 -23.37 5.91 -10.80
C THR A 190 -21.91 5.59 -10.49
N ALA A 191 -21.17 6.55 -9.94
CA ALA A 191 -19.77 6.35 -9.55
C ALA A 191 -19.59 5.16 -8.59
N ALA A 192 -20.59 4.88 -7.74
CA ALA A 192 -20.60 3.74 -6.83
C ALA A 192 -20.62 2.39 -7.58
N VAL A 193 -21.48 2.25 -8.59
CA VAL A 193 -21.56 1.06 -9.44
C VAL A 193 -20.28 0.89 -10.26
N ALA A 194 -19.74 1.98 -10.81
CA ALA A 194 -18.47 1.96 -11.54
C ALA A 194 -17.31 1.51 -10.63
N LEU A 195 -17.26 1.99 -9.38
CA LEU A 195 -16.22 1.60 -8.43
C LEU A 195 -16.33 0.11 -8.08
N LYS A 196 -17.52 -0.38 -7.72
CA LYS A 196 -17.75 -1.80 -7.37
C LYS A 196 -17.44 -2.75 -8.53
N SER A 197 -17.79 -2.36 -9.75
CA SER A 197 -17.50 -3.13 -10.97
C SER A 197 -16.06 -2.99 -11.46
N LYS A 198 -15.18 -2.31 -10.71
CA LYS A 198 -13.78 -2.04 -11.08
C LYS A 198 -13.62 -1.25 -12.39
N ARG A 199 -14.65 -0.48 -12.77
CA ARG A 199 -14.66 0.44 -13.92
C ARG A 199 -14.27 1.87 -13.53
N LEU A 200 -14.24 2.19 -12.24
CA LEU A 200 -13.70 3.45 -11.74
C LEU A 200 -12.49 3.17 -10.85
N THR A 201 -11.35 3.76 -11.18
CA THR A 201 -10.16 3.79 -10.33
C THR A 201 -9.95 5.22 -9.83
N LEU A 202 -9.70 5.36 -8.52
CA LEU A 202 -9.23 6.59 -7.91
C LEU A 202 -7.71 6.46 -7.71
N SER A 203 -6.96 7.46 -8.15
CA SER A 203 -5.50 7.50 -7.99
C SER A 203 -5.01 8.91 -7.72
N TRP A 204 -3.75 9.04 -7.30
CA TRP A 204 -3.11 10.34 -7.14
C TRP A 204 -1.84 10.45 -7.99
N LEU A 205 -1.47 11.67 -8.36
CA LEU A 205 -0.33 11.97 -9.21
C LEU A 205 0.55 13.00 -8.52
N ASP A 206 1.84 12.71 -8.44
CA ASP A 206 2.83 13.70 -7.99
C ASP A 206 3.23 14.58 -9.17
N GLY A 207 2.76 15.83 -9.13
CA GLY A 207 2.98 16.82 -10.18
C GLY A 207 4.44 17.23 -10.36
N GLU A 208 5.34 16.97 -9.41
CA GLU A 208 6.77 17.30 -9.56
C GLU A 208 7.55 16.19 -10.28
N THR A 209 7.03 14.97 -10.30
CA THR A 209 7.72 13.80 -10.86
C THR A 209 7.30 13.46 -12.29
N GLN A 210 6.20 14.04 -12.76
CA GLN A 210 5.70 13.86 -14.11
C GLN A 210 6.30 14.94 -15.00
N LYS A 211 7.15 14.52 -15.96
CA LYS A 211 7.75 15.37 -16.98
C LYS A 211 7.13 15.08 -18.34
#